data_AF-A0A239QVU4-F1
#
_entry.id   AF-A0A239QVU4-F1
#
_cell.length_a   1.000
_cell.length_b   1.000
_cell.length_c   1.000
_cell.angle_alpha   90.00
_cell.angle_beta   90.00
_cell.angle_gamma   90.00
#
_symmetry.space_group_name_H-M   'P 1'
#
loop_
_entity.id
_entity.type
_entity.pdbx_description
1 polymer ?
#
loop_
_entity_poly.entity_id
_entity_poly.type
_entity_poly.pdbx_seq_one_letter_code
_entity_poly.pdbx_strand_id
1 'polypeptide(L)' 'MPKIYTEQFKRDAVAMVAQGVSQKKVCRDLGISKSALQAWVRDDRFRAQGLTPTTDPDERREMM' A
#
# COMPACT_ATOMS: atom_id res chain seq x y z
N MET A 1 2.48 10.41 16.68
CA MET A 1 3.48 10.56 15.60
C MET A 1 2.89 9.88 14.37
N PRO A 2 2.61 10.60 13.29
CA PRO A 2 2.08 10.00 12.07
C PRO A 2 3.12 8.98 11.56
N LYS A 3 2.70 7.72 11.41
CA LYS A 3 3.54 6.67 10.82
C LYS A 3 3.48 6.84 9.31
N ILE A 4 4.19 7.83 8.79
CA ILE A 4 4.32 8.06 7.36
C ILE A 4 5.07 6.84 6.79
N TYR A 5 4.35 5.96 6.09
CA TYR A 5 5.00 4.89 5.35
C TYR A 5 5.75 5.49 4.17
N THR A 6 7.04 5.22 4.08
CA THR A 6 7.85 5.70 2.98
C THR A 6 7.37 5.10 1.66
N GLU A 7 7.51 5.84 0.56
CA GLU A 7 7.14 5.35 -0.77
C GLU A 7 7.89 4.06 -1.13
N GLN A 8 9.14 3.92 -0.68
CA GLN A 8 9.91 2.68 -0.81
C GLN A 8 9.23 1.52 -0.10
N PHE A 9 8.71 1.72 1.11
CA PHE A 9 8.02 0.68 1.86
C PHE A 9 6.71 0.25 1.18
N LYS A 10 5.92 1.21 0.67
CA LYS A 10 4.69 0.91 -0.09
C LYS A 10 5.03 0.09 -1.34
N ARG A 11 6.08 0.48 -2.08
CA ARG A 11 6.52 -0.21 -3.30
C ARG A 11 6.99 -1.63 -3.03
N ASP A 12 7.75 -1.84 -1.95
CA ASP A 12 8.25 -3.16 -1.56
C ASP A 12 7.10 -4.11 -1.19
N ALA A 13 6.11 -3.59 -0.44
CA ALA A 13 4.90 -4.33 -0.10
C ALA A 13 4.09 -4.74 -1.34
N VAL A 14 3.93 -3.82 -2.31
CA VAL A 14 3.25 -4.08 -3.58
C VAL A 14 4.04 -5.08 -4.43
N ALA A 15 5.37 -4.94 -4.49
CA ALA A 15 6.25 -5.84 -5.23
C ALA A 15 6.17 -7.27 -4.69
N MET A 16 6.08 -7.48 -3.37
CA MET A 16 5.85 -8.81 -2.80
C MET A 16 4.53 -9.42 -3.27
N VAL A 17 3.44 -8.64 -3.28
CA VAL A 17 2.14 -9.12 -3.78
C VAL A 17 2.20 -9.42 -5.27
N ALA A 18 2.90 -8.60 -6.05
CA ALA A 18 3.11 -8.81 -7.49
C ALA A 18 3.94 -10.07 -7.79
N GLN A 19 4.88 -10.43 -6.92
CA GLN A 19 5.65 -11.68 -6.97
C GLN A 19 4.82 -12.93 -6.60
N GLY A 20 3.53 -12.76 -6.25
CA GLY A 20 2.64 -13.86 -5.90
C GLY A 20 2.58 -14.18 -4.41
N VAL A 21 3.21 -13.36 -3.55
CA VAL A 21 3.06 -13.52 -2.10
C VAL A 21 1.64 -13.17 -1.67
N SER A 22 1.02 -14.04 -0.88
CA SER A 22 -0.33 -13.79 -0.37
C SER A 22 -0.38 -12.50 0.46
N GLN A 23 -1.36 -11.64 0.18
CA GLN A 23 -1.59 -10.39 0.91
C GLN A 23 -1.68 -10.60 2.44
N LYS A 24 -2.22 -11.75 2.89
CA LYS A 24 -2.30 -12.09 4.32
C LYS A 24 -0.92 -12.28 4.95
N LYS A 25 0.01 -12.89 4.20
CA LYS A 25 1.40 -13.08 4.63
C LYS A 25 2.12 -11.72 4.67
N VAL A 26 1.99 -10.93 3.61
CA VAL A 26 2.58 -9.58 3.53
C VAL A 26 2.09 -8.68 4.67
N CYS A 27 0.78 -8.66 4.95
CA CYS A 27 0.22 -7.88 6.07
C CYS A 27 0.79 -8.30 7.43
N ARG A 28 0.96 -9.61 7.65
CA ARG A 28 1.51 -10.14 8.91
C ARG A 28 3.00 -9.84 9.05
N ASP A 29 3.74 -9.95 7.96
CA ASP A 29 5.19 -9.77 7.92
C ASP A 29 5.58 -8.29 8.09
N LEU A 30 4.88 -7.40 7.39
CA LEU A 30 5.12 -5.95 7.42
C LEU A 30 4.35 -5.22 8.53
N GLY A 31 3.47 -5.92 9.26
CA GLY A 31 2.62 -5.31 10.30
C GLY A 31 1.61 -4.29 9.77
N ILE A 32 1.27 -4.35 8.47
CA ILE A 32 0.31 -3.44 7.83
C ILE A 32 -1.08 -4.05 7.77
N SER A 33 -2.08 -3.19 7.55
CA SER A 33 -3.46 -3.65 7.40
C SER A 33 -3.80 -3.94 5.96
N LYS A 34 -4.64 -4.96 5.76
CA LYS A 34 -5.08 -5.43 4.45
C LYS A 34 -5.67 -4.32 3.58
N SER A 35 -6.43 -3.41 4.17
CA SER A 35 -7.03 -2.28 3.47
C SER A 35 -5.99 -1.30 2.92
N ALA A 36 -4.92 -1.04 3.67
CA ALA A 36 -3.82 -0.18 3.23
C ALA A 36 -3.06 -0.84 2.07
N LEU A 37 -2.73 -2.13 2.20
CA LEU A 37 -2.07 -2.88 1.14
C LEU A 37 -2.90 -2.94 -0.15
N GLN A 38 -4.23 -3.13 -0.04
CA GLN A 38 -5.12 -3.09 -1.20
C GLN A 38 -5.15 -1.71 -1.87
N ALA A 39 -5.15 -0.63 -1.09
CA ALA A 39 -5.09 0.73 -1.62
C ALA A 39 -3.79 0.94 -2.41
N TRP A 40 -2.63 0.55 -1.84
CA TRP A 40 -1.34 0.71 -2.50
C TRP A 40 -1.19 -0.12 -3.77
N VAL A 41 -1.68 -1.38 -3.78
CA VAL A 41 -1.66 -2.22 -5.00
C VAL A 41 -2.53 -1.60 -6.10
N ARG A 42 -3.65 -0.98 -5.72
CA ARG A 42 -4.54 -0.30 -6.67
C ARG A 42 -3.89 0.99 -7.20
N ASP A 43 -3.27 1.76 -6.31
CA ASP A 43 -2.52 2.99 -6.62
C ASP A 43 -1.37 2.72 -7.61
N ASP A 44 -0.56 1.70 -7.33
CA ASP A 44 0.56 1.29 -8.18
C ASP A 44 0.10 0.86 -9.58
N ARG A 45 -1.02 0.12 -9.67
CA ARG A 45 -1.65 -0.20 -10.97
C ARG A 45 -2.14 1.05 -11.71
N PHE A 46 -2.74 2.00 -11.01
CA PHE A 46 -3.17 3.27 -11.63
C PHE A 46 -1.97 4.07 -12.15
N ARG A 47 -0.91 4.19 -11.35
CA ARG A 47 0.35 4.83 -11.75
C ARG A 47 0.99 4.15 -12.96
N ALA A 48 1.00 2.82 -13.00
CA ALA A 48 1.49 2.05 -14.15
C ALA A 48 0.68 2.30 -15.44
N GLN A 49 -0.60 2.66 -15.30
CA GLN A 49 -1.48 3.01 -16.41
C GLN A 49 -1.48 4.51 -16.77
N GLY A 50 -0.59 5.31 -16.17
CA GLY A 50 -0.49 6.75 -16.45
C GLY A 50 -1.63 7.58 -15.84
N LEU A 51 -2.51 6.98 -15.05
CA LEU A 51 -3.46 7.72 -14.21
C LEU A 51 -2.74 8.07 -12.91
N THR A 52 -2.61 9.35 -12.59
CA THR A 52 -2.12 9.77 -11.27
C THR A 52 -3.25 9.55 -10.26
N PRO A 53 -3.15 8.59 -9.34
CA PRO A 53 -4.10 8.51 -8.25
C PRO A 53 -3.90 9.73 -7.35
N THR A 54 -4.98 10.51 -7.20
CA THR A 54 -5.09 11.55 -6.18
C THR A 54 -5.57 10.89 -4.90
N THR A 55 -5.05 11.32 -3.76
CA THR A 55 -5.28 10.80 -2.40
C THR A 55 -4.28 9.73 -1.98
N ASP A 56 -3.21 10.21 -1.35
CA ASP A 56 -2.45 9.44 -0.37
C ASP A 56 -3.42 8.78 0.63
N PRO A 57 -3.51 7.44 0.67
CA PRO A 57 -4.45 6.74 1.54
C PRO A 57 -4.07 6.81 3.03
N ASP A 58 -2.98 7.49 3.38
CA ASP A 58 -2.47 7.63 4.75
C ASP A 58 -3.30 8.62 5.59
N GLU A 59 -3.91 9.65 4.98
CA GLU A 59 -4.79 10.61 5.68
C GLU A 59 -6.11 9.99 6.16
N ARG A 60 -6.61 8.94 5.48
CA ARG A 60 -7.93 8.36 5.79
C ARG A 60 -7.95 7.50 7.03
N ARG A 61 -6.79 7.19 7.61
CA ARG A 61 -6.67 6.31 8.77
C ARG A 61 -6.51 7.06 10.09
N GLU A 62 -6.31 8.37 10.04
CA GLU A 62 -6.28 9.25 11.22
C GLU A 62 -7.67 9.81 11.61
N MET A 63 -8.74 9.39 10.92
CA MET A 63 -10.13 9.79 11.22
C MET A 63 -10.92 8.75 12.05
N MET A 64 -10.31 8.14 13.08
CA MET A 64 -11.07 7.47 14.15
C MET A 64 -10.39 7.63 15.50
#